data_AF-A0A023Q116-F1
#
_entry.id   AF-A0A023Q116-F1
#
_cell.length_a   1.000
_cell.length_b   1.000
_cell.length_c   1.000
_cell.angle_alpha   90.00
_cell.angle_beta   90.00
_cell.angle_gamma   90.00
#
_symmetry.space_group_name_H-M   'P 1'
#
loop_
_entity.id
_entity.type
_entity.pdbx_description
1 polymer ?
#
loop_
_entity_poly.entity_id
_entity_poly.type
_entity_poly.pdbx_seq_one_letter_code
_entity_poly.pdbx_strand_id
1 'polypeptide(L)' 'MDLAEVSLSPASKGVFQIFYDDKLIWCRVKDGGFPEAKELKKRVRDLLDPTRDLGHIDKHQS' A
#
# COMPACT_ATOMS: atom_id res chain seq x y z
N MET A 1 -2.43 -16.40 0.55
CA MET A 1 -3.50 -15.45 0.90
C MET A 1 -3.17 -14.13 0.25
N ASP A 2 -3.98 -13.78 -0.72
CA ASP A 2 -3.74 -12.73 -1.71
C ASP A 2 -4.67 -11.55 -1.38
N LEU A 3 -4.37 -10.36 -1.90
CA LEU A 3 -5.19 -9.17 -1.64
C LEU A 3 -6.62 -9.39 -2.16
N ALA A 4 -7.59 -9.37 -1.25
CA ALA A 4 -8.97 -9.77 -1.56
C ALA A 4 -9.78 -8.68 -2.29
N GLU A 5 -9.61 -7.40 -1.91
CA GLU A 5 -10.41 -6.30 -2.43
C GLU A 5 -9.66 -4.96 -2.30
N VAL A 6 -9.97 -4.02 -3.21
CA VAL A 6 -9.59 -2.60 -3.11
C VAL A 6 -10.85 -1.76 -3.20
N SER A 7 -11.13 -0.98 -2.15
CA SER A 7 -12.32 -0.10 -2.10
C SER A 7 -11.87 1.36 -2.07
N LEU A 8 -12.43 2.19 -2.96
CA LEU A 8 -12.20 3.63 -2.99
C LEU A 8 -13.37 4.33 -2.28
N SER A 9 -13.11 4.90 -1.11
CA SER A 9 -14.11 5.67 -0.36
C SER A 9 -13.93 7.18 -0.60
N PRO A 10 -15.00 7.94 -0.86
CA PRO A 10 -14.91 9.38 -0.98
C PRO A 10 -14.49 9.99 0.37
N ALA A 11 -13.28 10.54 0.41
CA ALA A 11 -12.75 11.27 1.55
C ALA A 11 -12.81 12.79 1.31
N SER A 12 -12.75 13.57 2.39
CA SER A 12 -12.69 15.03 2.33
C SER A 12 -11.56 15.52 1.40
N LYS A 13 -11.76 16.68 0.78
CA LYS A 13 -10.86 17.26 -0.22
C LYS A 13 -9.40 17.25 0.27
N GLY A 14 -8.53 16.53 -0.44
CA GLY A 14 -7.09 16.44 -0.13
C GLY A 14 -6.70 15.30 0.82
N VAL A 15 -7.65 14.51 1.32
CA VAL A 15 -7.37 13.33 2.12
C VAL A 15 -7.12 12.14 1.19
N PHE A 16 -5.90 11.59 1.27
CA PHE A 16 -5.55 10.34 0.62
C PHE A 16 -4.85 9.47 1.66
N GLN A 17 -5.59 8.49 2.17
CA GLN A 17 -5.16 7.57 3.19
C GLN A 17 -5.37 6.17 2.68
N ILE A 18 -4.36 5.32 2.85
CA ILE A 18 -4.45 3.91 2.50
C ILE A 18 -4.41 3.14 3.80
N PHE A 19 -5.41 2.28 3.96
CA PHE A 19 -5.53 1.39 5.11
C PHE A 19 -5.39 -0.05 4.65
N TYR A 20 -4.77 -0.87 5.47
CA TYR A 20 -4.71 -2.31 5.33
C TYR A 20 -5.20 -2.94 6.63
N ASP A 21 -6.35 -3.63 6.58
CA ASP A 21 -6.91 -4.37 7.73
C ASP A 21 -6.95 -3.50 9.02
N ASP A 22 -7.45 -2.27 8.94
CA ASP A 22 -7.47 -1.21 9.98
C ASP A 22 -6.15 -0.47 10.29
N LYS A 23 -5.00 -0.88 9.73
CA LYS A 23 -3.74 -0.11 9.88
C LYS A 23 -3.57 0.94 8.79
N LEU A 24 -3.32 2.19 9.17
CA LEU A 24 -2.93 3.25 8.24
C LEU A 24 -1.51 3.00 7.71
N ILE A 25 -1.39 2.68 6.43
CA ILE A 25 -0.10 2.36 5.79
C ILE A 25 0.48 3.53 5.01
N TRP A 26 -0.38 4.47 4.59
CA TRP A 26 0.03 5.68 3.89
C TRP A 26 -0.92 6.82 4.20
N CYS A 27 -0.39 8.02 4.38
CA CYS A 27 -1.20 9.23 4.46
C CYS A 27 -0.53 10.36 3.70
N ARG A 28 -1.20 10.92 2.69
CA ARG A 28 -0.66 12.04 1.89
C ARG A 28 -0.20 13.23 2.73
N VAL A 29 -0.88 13.51 3.85
CA VAL A 29 -0.51 14.61 4.75
C VAL A 29 0.73 14.27 5.58
N LYS A 30 0.91 13.02 6.01
CA LYS A 30 2.05 12.59 6.83
C LYS A 30 3.28 12.27 5.99
N ASP A 31 3.09 11.54 4.89
CA ASP A 31 4.13 11.07 3.98
C ASP A 31 4.42 12.07 2.84
N GLY A 32 3.69 13.19 2.79
CA GLY A 32 4.03 14.32 1.90
C GLY A 32 3.79 14.07 0.42
N GLY A 33 2.75 13.31 0.04
CA GLY A 33 2.45 13.04 -1.35
C GLY A 33 1.70 11.74 -1.61
N PHE A 34 1.82 11.24 -2.83
CA PHE A 34 1.29 9.94 -3.22
C PHE A 34 2.40 8.91 -3.22
N PRO A 35 2.13 7.67 -2.77
CA PRO A 35 3.14 6.62 -2.81
C PRO A 35 3.37 6.19 -4.25
N GLU A 36 4.60 5.81 -4.56
CA GLU A 36 4.85 5.01 -5.76
C GLU A 36 4.29 3.59 -5.58
N ALA A 37 3.92 2.95 -6.68
CA ALA A 37 3.37 1.59 -6.67
C ALA A 37 4.31 0.59 -5.96
N LYS A 38 5.63 0.78 -6.10
CA LYS A 38 6.65 -0.04 -5.44
C LYS A 38 6.68 0.14 -3.93
N GLU A 39 6.62 1.38 -3.47
CA GLU A 39 6.63 1.72 -2.05
C GLU A 39 5.38 1.19 -1.35
N LEU A 40 4.22 1.38 -1.98
CA LEU A 40 2.95 0.90 -1.46
C LEU A 40 2.95 -0.64 -1.32
N LYS A 41 3.38 -1.35 -2.36
CA LYS A 41 3.49 -2.82 -2.33
C LYS A 41 4.47 -3.30 -1.25
N LYS A 42 5.61 -2.62 -1.06
CA LYS A 42 6.56 -2.95 0.02
C LYS A 42 5.92 -2.80 1.41
N ARG A 43 5.20 -1.71 1.66
CA ARG A 43 4.52 -1.49 2.96
C ARG A 43 3.41 -2.51 3.21
N VAL A 44 2.59 -2.79 2.21
CA VAL A 44 1.57 -3.85 2.30
C VAL A 44 2.22 -5.20 2.58
N ARG A 45 3.31 -5.56 1.90
CA ARG A 45 4.06 -6.80 2.17
C ARG A 45 4.52 -6.87 3.62
N ASP A 46 5.19 -5.83 4.10
CA ASP A 46 5.78 -5.80 5.44
C ASP A 46 4.73 -6.06 6.52
N LEU A 47 3.50 -5.58 6.29
CA LEU A 47 2.36 -5.75 7.19
C LEU A 47 1.58 -7.05 6.99
N LEU A 48 1.45 -7.53 5.75
CA LEU A 48 0.67 -8.71 5.40
C LEU A 48 1.43 -9.99 5.76
N ASP A 49 2.72 -10.06 5.42
CA ASP A 49 3.58 -11.19 5.73
C ASP A 49 5.06 -10.81 5.46
N PRO A 50 5.83 -10.39 6.48
CA PRO A 50 7.24 -10.00 6.31
C PRO A 50 8.13 -11.18 5.88
N THR A 51 7.62 -12.41 5.99
CA THR A 51 8.31 -13.67 5.69
C THR A 51 7.91 -14.31 4.37
N ARG A 52 6.84 -13.84 3.70
CA ARG A 52 6.46 -14.34 2.37
C ARG A 52 7.28 -13.69 1.28
N ASP A 53 7.98 -14.55 0.56
CA ASP A 53 8.57 -14.23 -0.73
C ASP A 53 7.44 -13.97 -1.74
N LEU A 54 7.39 -12.76 -2.30
CA LEU A 54 6.30 -12.32 -3.18
C LEU A 54 6.40 -12.85 -4.61
N GLY A 55 7.34 -13.76 -4.91
CA GLY A 55 7.66 -14.10 -6.29
C GLY A 55 8.07 -12.87 -7.11
N HIS A 56 8.08 -12.99 -8.44
CA HIS A 56 8.66 -12.09 -9.47
C HIS A 56 8.38 -10.55 -9.44
N ILE A 57 7.80 -9.97 -8.38
CA ILE A 57 7.62 -8.52 -8.25
C ILE A 57 8.96 -7.77 -8.02
N ASP A 58 10.05 -8.47 -7.72
CA ASP A 58 11.40 -7.88 -7.72
C ASP A 58 11.96 -7.65 -9.14
N LYS A 59 11.44 -8.34 -10.17
CA LYS A 59 12.01 -8.39 -11.53
C LYS A 59 11.36 -7.48 -12.58
N HIS A 60 10.62 -6.44 -12.17
CA HIS A 60 10.28 -5.36 -13.09
C HIS A 60 10.97 -4.05 -12.67
N GLN A 61 12.31 -4.10 -12.68
CA GLN A 61 13.08 -2.97 -13.18
C GLN A 61 13.17 -3.14 -14.71
N SER A 62 12.50 -2.25 -15.43
CA SER A 62 12.87 -1.83 -16.79
C SER A 62 12.48 -0.37 -16.91
#